data_AF-A0A0F9ICI3-F1
#
_entry.id   AF-A0A0F9ICI3-F1
#
_cell.length_a   1.000
_cell.length_b   1.000
_cell.length_c   1.000
_cell.angle_alpha   90.00
_cell.angle_beta   90.00
_cell.angle_gamma   90.00
#
_symmetry.space_group_name_H-M   'P 1'
#
loop_
_entity.id
_entity.type
_entity.pdbx_description
1 polymer ?
#
loop_
_entity_poly.entity_id
_entity_poly.type
_entity_poly.pdbx_seq_one_letter_code
_entity_poly.pdbx_strand_id
1 'polypeptide(L)' 'MKCQICEKGEVVETEERNYKMMVLGQEMTLPEAIVGRCDTCGAVNYAFRKEARDRA' A
#
# COMPACT_ATOMS: atom_id res chain seq x y z
N MET A 1 -6.84 1.78 8.22
CA MET A 1 -5.66 1.95 9.10
C MET A 1 -5.17 3.37 8.94
N LYS A 2 -4.88 4.11 10.01
CA LYS A 2 -4.36 5.47 9.88
C LYS A 2 -3.00 5.47 9.15
N CYS A 3 -2.81 6.38 8.19
CA CYS A 3 -1.55 6.47 7.45
C CYS A 3 -0.39 6.87 8.36
N GLN A 4 0.64 6.03 8.41
CA GLN A 4 1.85 6.26 9.23
C GLN A 4 2.80 7.33 8.65
N ILE A 5 2.51 7.86 7.46
CA ILE A 5 3.34 8.88 6.80
C ILE A 5 2.75 10.27 6.99
N CYS A 6 1.49 10.49 6.57
CA CYS A 6 0.88 11.82 6.65
C CYS A 6 0.02 12.03 7.91
N GLU A 7 -0.34 10.97 8.63
CA GLU A 7 -1.24 10.97 9.79
C GLU A 7 -2.61 11.63 9.58
N LYS A 8 -2.96 11.97 8.34
CA LYS A 8 -4.19 12.70 7.99
C LYS A 8 -5.19 11.87 7.21
N GLY A 9 -4.74 10.77 6.62
CA GLY A 9 -5.56 9.90 5.77
C GLY A 9 -5.65 8.47 6.26
N GLU A 10 -6.50 7.71 5.60
CA GLU A 10 -6.64 6.28 5.80
C GLU A 10 -5.94 5.49 4.69
N VAL A 11 -5.29 4.41 5.09
CA VAL A 11 -4.77 3.40 4.17
C VAL A 11 -5.90 2.45 3.80
N VAL A 12 -6.19 2.41 2.50
CA VAL A 12 -7.19 1.55 1.86
C VAL A 12 -6.52 0.56 0.92
N GLU A 13 -7.16 -0.58 0.69
CA GLU A 13 -6.72 -1.56 -0.30
C GLU A 13 -6.88 -1.00 -1.71
N THR A 14 -5.87 -1.18 -2.57
CA THR A 14 -5.89 -0.70 -3.95
C THR A 14 -5.25 -1.75 -4.85
N GLU A 15 -5.94 -2.11 -5.92
CA GLU A 15 -5.41 -2.92 -7.00
C GLU A 15 -4.65 -2.04 -7.99
N GLU A 16 -3.39 -2.37 -8.25
CA GLU A 16 -2.53 -1.63 -9.17
C GLU A 16 -1.98 -2.54 -10.25
N ARG A 17 -1.96 -2.02 -11.49
CA ARG A 17 -1.36 -2.69 -12.64
C ARG A 17 0.01 -2.11 -12.95
N ASN A 18 0.94 -2.96 -13.37
CA ASN A 18 2.33 -2.60 -13.64
C ASN A 18 2.97 -1.85 -12.46
N TYR A 19 2.73 -2.33 -11.25
CA TYR A 19 3.22 -1.73 -10.02
C TYR A 19 4.75 -1.83 -9.95
N LYS A 20 5.41 -0.67 -9.93
CA LYS A 20 6.87 -0.58 -9.84
C LYS A 20 7.33 -0.55 -8.40
N MET A 21 8.30 -1.40 -8.08
CA MET A 21 8.92 -1.43 -6.76
C MET A 21 10.41 -1.75 -6.82
N MET A 22 11.13 -1.38 -5.77
CA MET A 22 12.54 -1.72 -5.61
C MET A 22 12.66 -2.95 -4.73
N VAL A 23 13.29 -4.01 -5.24
CA VAL A 23 13.62 -5.23 -4.49
C VAL A 23 15.12 -5.43 -4.58
N LEU A 24 15.80 -5.42 -3.43
CA LEU A 24 17.26 -5.60 -3.35
C LEU A 24 18.05 -4.65 -4.27
N GLY A 25 17.57 -3.41 -4.44
CA GLY A 25 18.20 -2.40 -5.31
C GLY A 25 17.91 -2.54 -6.80
N GLN A 26 17.06 -3.48 -7.21
CA GLN A 26 16.60 -3.63 -8.59
C GLN A 26 15.15 -3.14 -8.73
N GLU A 27 14.86 -2.36 -9.77
CA GLU A 27 13.48 -2.04 -10.14
C GLU A 27 12.82 -3.30 -10.70
N MET A 28 11.69 -3.66 -10.12
CA MET A 28 10.81 -4.74 -10.59
C MET A 28 9.43 -4.16 -10.88
N THR A 29 8.77 -4.72 -11.89
CA THR A 29 7.39 -4.41 -12.21
C THR A 29 6.53 -5.64 -11.94
N LEU A 30 5.57 -5.51 -11.03
CA LEU A 30 4.52 -6.49 -10.80
C LEU A 30 3.34 -6.19 -11.74
N PRO A 31 2.93 -7.12 -12.63
CA PRO A 31 1.83 -6.88 -13.56
C PRO A 31 0.53 -6.49 -12.85
N GLU A 32 0.25 -7.13 -11.71
CA GLU A 32 -0.90 -6.85 -10.83
C GLU A 32 -0.45 -6.98 -9.37
N ALA A 33 -0.85 -6.03 -8.53
CA ALA A 33 -0.53 -6.02 -7.10
C ALA A 33 -1.69 -5.44 -6.28
N ILE A 34 -1.95 -6.02 -5.11
CA ILE A 34 -2.83 -5.43 -4.09
C ILE A 34 -1.94 -4.73 -3.07
N VAL A 35 -2.08 -3.41 -2.95
CA VAL A 35 -1.28 -2.58 -2.04
C VAL A 35 -2.18 -1.73 -1.15
N GLY A 36 -1.72 -1.41 0.06
CA GLY A 36 -2.35 -0.39 0.88
C GLY A 36 -1.93 1.00 0.39
N ARG A 37 -2.87 1.86 0.00
CA ARG A 37 -2.59 3.26 -0.39
C ARG A 37 -3.32 4.24 0.52
N CYS A 38 -2.62 5.29 0.94
CA CYS A 38 -3.23 6.39 1.68
C CYS A 38 -4.12 7.22 0.74
N ASP A 39 -5.39 7.39 1.09
CA ASP A 39 -6.37 8.18 0.36
C ASP A 39 -6.03 9.68 0.26
N THR A 40 -5.18 10.18 1.15
CA THR A 40 -4.88 11.61 1.28
C THR A 40 -3.53 11.98 0.65
N CYS A 41 -2.47 11.20 0.91
CA CYS A 41 -1.11 11.53 0.45
C CYS A 41 -0.56 10.56 -0.61
N GLY A 42 -1.30 9.51 -0.95
CA GLY A 42 -0.89 8.52 -1.94
C GLY A 42 0.25 7.61 -1.49
N ALA A 43 0.77 7.73 -0.27
CA ALA A 43 1.81 6.85 0.24
C ALA A 43 1.39 5.37 0.19
N VAL A 44 2.30 4.52 -0.28
CA VAL A 44 2.11 3.06 -0.25
C VAL A 44 2.50 2.52 1.13
N ASN A 45 1.68 1.64 1.67
CA ASN A 45 1.84 1.03 2.98
C ASN A 45 1.72 -0.51 2.86
N TYR A 46 2.86 -1.20 2.92
CA TYR A 46 2.92 -2.66 2.74
C TYR A 46 2.55 -3.47 4.00
N ALA A 47 2.43 -2.81 5.16
CA ALA A 47 1.95 -3.42 6.39
C ALA A 47 0.42 -3.59 6.41
N PHE A 48 -0.28 -3.07 5.41
CA PHE A 48 -1.73 -3.22 5.30
C PHE A 48 -2.08 -4.67 4.94
N ARG A 49 -2.70 -5.39 5.88
CA ARG A 49 -3.41 -6.65 5.62
C ARG A 49 -4.86 -6.46 5.99
N LYS A 50 -5.77 -6.56 5.01
CA LYS A 50 -7.23 -6.44 5.23
C LYS A 50 -7.73 -7.40 6.31
N GLU A 51 -7.22 -8.63 6.32
CA GLU A 51 -7.51 -9.63 7.35
C GLU A 51 -7.11 -9.22 8.78
N ALA A 52 -6.07 -8.38 8.93
CA ALA A 52 -5.64 -7.88 10.23
C ALA A 52 -6.50 -6.69 10.71
N ARG A 53 -7.12 -5.95 9.78
CA ARG A 53 -8.04 -4.85 10.10
C ARG A 53 -9.39 -5.38 10.60
N ASP A 54 -9.91 -6.42 9.95
CA ASP A 54 -11.25 -6.93 10.27
C ASP A 54 -11.29 -7.78 11.57
N ARG A 55 -10.14 -8.01 12.21
CA ARG A 55 -9.97 -8.70 13.50
C ARG A 55 -9.75 -7.77 14.70
N ALA A 56 -9.73 -6.44 14.50
CA ALA A 56 -9.51 -5.42 15.53
C ALA A 56 -10.78 -4.59 15.75
#